data_AF-A0A529VLZ9-F1
#
_entry.id   AF-A0A529VLZ9-F1
#
_cell.length_a   1.000
_cell.length_b   1.000
_cell.length_c   1.000
_cell.angle_alpha   90.00
_cell.angle_beta   90.00
_cell.angle_gamma   90.00
#
_symmetry.space_group_name_H-M   'P 1'
#
loop_
_entity.id
_entity.type
_entity.pdbx_description
1 polymer ?
#
loop_
_entity_poly.entity_id
_entity_poly.type
_entity_poly.pdbx_seq_one_letter_code
_entity_poly.pdbx_strand_id
1 'polypeptide(L)'
;TDEPDANAFARIVAAEAAAMDAGFALLFFSQSLVDAAALSEALKTHAPSLDYAGCSTAGEITPQGLEEGHVLALLLPTASFSTASIMVDNLSSSSMDRIT
;
A
#
# COMPACT_ATOMS: atom_id res chain seq x y z
N THR A 1 16.65 -14.64 -9.29
CA THR A 1 16.05 -13.30 -9.22
C THR A 1 14.58 -13.54 -9.10
N ASP A 2 14.01 -13.29 -7.93
CA ASP A 2 12.57 -13.44 -7.73
C ASP A 2 11.93 -12.25 -8.44
N GLU A 3 11.12 -12.51 -9.45
CA GLU A 3 10.44 -11.46 -10.20
C GLU A 3 9.31 -10.92 -9.31
N PRO A 4 9.09 -9.60 -9.25
CA PRO A 4 8.03 -9.04 -8.44
C PRO A 4 6.65 -9.58 -8.83
N ASP A 5 6.00 -10.34 -7.93
CA ASP A 5 4.67 -10.91 -8.11
C ASP A 5 3.65 -10.26 -7.17
N ALA A 6 2.84 -9.35 -7.74
CA ALA A 6 1.75 -8.68 -7.02
C ALA A 6 0.72 -9.66 -6.44
N ASN A 7 0.48 -10.81 -7.08
CA ASN A 7 -0.45 -11.81 -6.58
C ASN A 7 0.13 -12.57 -5.38
N ALA A 8 1.41 -12.94 -5.43
CA ALA A 8 2.07 -13.55 -4.28
C ALA A 8 2.06 -12.60 -3.07
N PHE A 9 2.39 -11.34 -3.29
CA PHE A 9 2.34 -10.32 -2.24
C PHE A 9 0.92 -10.16 -1.68
N ALA A 10 -0.10 -10.01 -2.53
CA ALA A 10 -1.49 -9.84 -2.10
C ALA A 10 -2.01 -11.05 -1.29
N ARG A 11 -1.60 -12.28 -1.63
CA ARG A 11 -1.93 -13.48 -0.84
C ARG A 11 -1.30 -13.46 0.56
N ILE A 12 -0.05 -13.01 0.67
CA ILE A 12 0.62 -12.86 1.96
C ILE A 12 -0.10 -11.80 2.80
N VAL A 13 -0.39 -10.63 2.20
CA VAL A 13 -1.15 -9.55 2.86
C VAL A 13 -2.51 -10.06 3.35
N ALA A 14 -3.25 -10.81 2.53
CA ALA A 14 -4.54 -11.38 2.92
C ALA A 14 -4.43 -12.33 4.12
N ALA A 15 -3.42 -13.22 4.11
CA ALA A 15 -3.19 -14.17 5.19
C ALA A 15 -2.83 -13.48 6.51
N GLU A 16 -1.91 -12.52 6.46
CA GLU A 16 -1.49 -11.75 7.65
C GLU A 16 -2.63 -10.88 8.18
N ALA A 17 -3.39 -10.22 7.29
CA ALA A 17 -4.54 -9.41 7.67
C ALA A 17 -5.61 -10.24 8.38
N ALA A 18 -5.91 -11.44 7.88
CA ALA A 18 -6.85 -12.35 8.52
C ALA A 18 -6.33 -12.85 9.88
N ALA A 19 -5.02 -13.12 10.01
CA ALA A 19 -4.42 -13.63 11.24
C ALA A 19 -4.48 -12.63 12.40
N MET A 20 -4.41 -11.33 12.11
CA MET A 20 -4.40 -10.26 13.12
C MET A 20 -5.67 -9.41 13.16
N ASP A 21 -6.71 -9.80 12.40
CA ASP A 21 -7.95 -9.04 12.22
C ASP A 21 -7.68 -7.58 11.81
N ALA A 22 -6.89 -7.40 10.74
CA ALA A 22 -6.60 -6.09 10.19
C ALA A 22 -7.77 -5.57 9.33
N GLY A 23 -8.22 -4.36 9.63
CA GLY A 23 -9.26 -3.68 8.85
C GLY A 23 -8.70 -2.76 7.76
N PHE A 24 -7.40 -2.43 7.81
CA PHE A 24 -6.79 -1.50 6.87
C PHE A 24 -5.33 -1.82 6.59
N ALA A 25 -4.87 -1.54 5.36
CA ALA A 25 -3.48 -1.63 4.95
C ALA A 25 -2.95 -0.32 4.34
N LEU A 26 -1.74 0.08 4.76
CA LEU A 26 -0.95 1.12 4.09
C LEU A 26 0.14 0.47 3.25
N LEU A 27 0.14 0.76 1.96
CA LEU A 27 1.03 0.12 0.98
C LEU A 27 2.08 1.10 0.48
N PHE A 28 3.33 0.65 0.46
CA PHE A 28 4.46 1.38 -0.09
C PHE A 28 5.14 0.49 -1.12
N PHE A 29 5.27 0.97 -2.35
CA PHE A 29 5.83 0.20 -3.46
C PHE A 29 6.65 1.10 -4.39
N SER A 30 7.59 0.51 -5.12
CA SER A 30 8.24 1.19 -6.25
C SER A 30 7.47 0.94 -7.54
N GLN A 31 7.24 2.00 -8.33
CA GLN A 31 6.64 1.88 -9.66
C GLN A 31 7.58 1.18 -10.66
N SER A 32 8.89 1.17 -10.41
CA SER A 32 9.85 0.41 -11.21
C SER A 32 9.73 -1.10 -10.99
N LEU A 33 9.09 -1.52 -9.88
CA LEU A 33 8.97 -2.90 -9.46
C LEU A 33 7.58 -3.47 -9.73
N VAL A 34 6.53 -2.74 -9.34
CA VAL A 34 5.14 -3.19 -9.44
C VAL A 34 4.28 -2.07 -9.99
N ASP A 35 3.52 -2.40 -11.04
CA ASP A 35 2.47 -1.51 -11.54
C ASP A 35 1.35 -1.35 -10.50
N ALA A 36 0.93 -0.10 -10.27
CA ALA A 36 -0.05 0.22 -9.25
C ALA A 36 -1.43 -0.41 -9.54
N ALA A 37 -1.82 -0.48 -10.82
CA ALA A 37 -3.09 -1.09 -11.20
C ALA A 37 -3.05 -2.61 -10.99
N ALA A 38 -1.94 -3.26 -11.37
CA ALA A 38 -1.73 -4.68 -11.12
C ALA A 38 -1.78 -5.03 -9.62
N LEU A 39 -1.15 -4.22 -8.76
CA LEU A 39 -1.21 -4.40 -7.31
C LEU A 39 -2.64 -4.25 -6.78
N SER A 40 -3.34 -3.21 -7.24
CA SER A 40 -4.73 -2.94 -6.84
C SER A 40 -5.65 -4.10 -7.22
N GLU A 41 -5.56 -4.63 -8.44
CA GLU A 41 -6.36 -5.77 -8.88
C GLU A 41 -6.03 -7.06 -8.12
N ALA A 42 -4.75 -7.30 -7.82
CA ALA A 42 -4.35 -8.43 -6.99
C ALA A 42 -4.94 -8.35 -5.57
N LEU A 43 -4.93 -7.16 -4.94
CA LEU A 43 -5.51 -6.95 -3.62
C LEU A 43 -7.03 -7.12 -3.61
N LYS A 44 -7.74 -6.58 -4.61
CA LYS A 44 -9.19 -6.82 -4.76
C LYS A 44 -9.52 -8.30 -4.91
N THR A 45 -8.64 -9.07 -5.55
CA THR A 45 -8.84 -10.50 -5.78
C THR A 45 -8.59 -11.32 -4.51
N HIS A 46 -7.49 -11.07 -3.81
CA HIS A 46 -7.04 -11.93 -2.70
C HIS A 46 -7.42 -11.40 -1.31
N ALA A 47 -7.64 -10.10 -1.15
CA ALA A 47 -8.00 -9.43 0.10
C ALA A 47 -9.23 -8.49 -0.05
N PRO A 48 -10.37 -8.97 -0.57
CA PRO A 48 -11.51 -8.11 -0.93
C PRO A 48 -12.17 -7.38 0.25
N SER A 49 -11.97 -7.84 1.48
CA SER A 49 -12.52 -7.24 2.70
C SER A 49 -11.57 -6.28 3.41
N LEU A 50 -10.35 -6.10 2.88
CA LEU A 50 -9.33 -5.25 3.47
C LEU A 50 -9.35 -3.89 2.77
N ASP A 51 -9.66 -2.83 3.53
CA ASP A 51 -9.50 -1.47 3.01
C ASP A 51 -8.00 -1.14 2.88
N TYR A 52 -7.62 -0.36 1.88
CA TYR A 52 -6.23 0.02 1.71
C TYR A 52 -6.04 1.39 1.07
N ALA A 53 -4.90 2.00 1.38
CA ALA A 53 -4.35 3.12 0.64
C ALA A 53 -2.90 2.81 0.28
N GLY A 54 -2.45 3.29 -0.88
CA GLY A 54 -1.09 3.06 -1.33
C GLY A 54 -0.47 4.32 -1.91
N CYS A 55 0.83 4.48 -1.70
CA CYS A 55 1.62 5.46 -2.42
C CYS A 55 2.88 4.81 -3.00
N SER A 56 3.30 5.33 -4.15
CA SER A 56 4.62 5.00 -4.68
C SER A 56 5.70 5.67 -3.85
N THR A 57 6.75 4.94 -3.51
CA THR A 57 7.96 5.52 -2.91
C THR A 57 8.88 6.05 -4.00
N ALA A 58 9.78 6.96 -3.63
CA ALA A 58 10.88 7.40 -4.49
C ALA A 58 12.09 6.44 -4.44
N GLY A 59 11.93 5.25 -3.86
CA GLY A 59 13.00 4.35 -3.43
C GLY A 59 12.98 4.11 -1.91
N GLU A 60 13.78 3.16 -1.46
CA GLU A 60 14.05 2.82 -0.06
C GLU A 60 15.45 3.31 0.32
N ILE A 61 15.60 3.87 1.53
CA ILE A 61 16.91 4.18 2.08
C ILE A 61 17.44 2.95 2.80
N THR A 62 18.44 2.29 2.22
CA THR A 62 19.15 1.15 2.81
C THR A 62 20.54 1.58 3.29
N PRO A 63 21.25 0.76 4.09
CA PRO A 63 22.64 1.02 4.44
C PRO A 63 23.59 1.17 3.24
N GLN A 64 23.19 0.68 2.06
CA GLN A 64 23.94 0.74 0.81
C GLN A 64 23.59 1.97 -0.05
N GLY A 65 22.55 2.72 0.30
CA GLY A 65 22.11 3.93 -0.42
C GLY A 65 20.62 3.93 -0.70
N LEU A 66 20.21 4.64 -1.74
CA LEU A 66 18.84 4.52 -2.27
C LEU A 66 18.76 3.22 -3.09
N GLU A 67 17.95 2.28 -2.62
CA GLU A 67 17.62 1.06 -3.35
C GLU A 67 16.17 1.07 -3.81
N GLU A 68 15.87 0.19 -4.75
CA GLU A 68 14.51 -0.09 -5.22
C GLU A 68 14.33 -1.61 -5.17
N GLY A 69 13.11 -2.07 -4.91
CA GLY A 69 12.82 -3.50 -5.06
C GLY A 69 11.95 -4.14 -3.98
N HIS A 70 11.42 -3.36 -3.05
CA HIS A 70 10.52 -3.91 -2.04
C HIS A 70 9.11 -3.32 -2.15
N VAL A 71 8.13 -4.17 -1.82
CA VAL A 71 6.77 -3.78 -1.53
C VAL A 71 6.55 -4.04 -0.05
N LEU A 72 5.98 -3.07 0.64
CA LEU A 72 5.71 -3.12 2.06
C LEU A 72 4.22 -2.87 2.31
N ALA A 73 3.63 -3.67 3.20
CA ALA A 73 2.30 -3.44 3.75
C ALA A 73 2.39 -3.24 5.27
N LEU A 74 1.82 -2.15 5.76
CA LEU A 74 1.55 -1.96 7.19
C LEU A 74 0.08 -2.29 7.43
N LEU A 75 -0.17 -3.27 8.28
CA LEU A 75 -1.51 -3.72 8.63
C LEU A 75 -1.97 -3.08 9.94
N LEU A 76 -3.20 -2.60 9.97
CA LEU A 76 -3.81 -1.94 11.13
C LEU A 76 -4.94 -2.82 11.71
N PRO A 77 -4.71 -3.47 12.86
CA PRO A 77 -5.71 -4.27 13.56
C PRO A 77 -6.93 -3.45 13.98
N THR A 78 -8.13 -3.97 13.73
CA THR A 78 -9.42 -3.32 14.10
C THR A 78 -9.53 -3.06 15.60
N ALA A 79 -8.91 -3.92 16.43
CA ALA A 79 -8.93 -3.80 17.88
C ALA A 79 -8.13 -2.60 18.41
N SER A 80 -7.20 -2.05 17.61
CA SER A 80 -6.30 -0.97 18.04
C SER A 80 -6.43 0.31 17.21
N PHE A 81 -7.00 0.22 16.01
CA PHE A 81 -7.12 1.32 15.07
C PHE A 81 -8.54 1.47 14.56
N SER A 82 -8.98 2.72 14.43
CA SER A 82 -10.16 3.08 13.64
C SER A 82 -9.69 3.89 12.44
N THR A 83 -10.13 3.49 11.24
CA THR A 83 -9.68 4.06 9.98
C THR A 83 -10.86 4.62 9.21
N ALA A 84 -10.63 5.72 8.50
CA ALA A 84 -11.56 6.31 7.55
C ALA A 84 -10.75 6.89 6.39
N SER A 85 -11.20 6.67 5.16
CA SER A 85 -10.58 7.21 3.97
C SER A 85 -11.56 8.15 3.25
N ILE A 86 -11.03 9.26 2.74
CA ILE A 86 -11.79 10.20 1.92
C ILE A 86 -10.95 10.58 0.71
N MET A 87 -11.60 10.67 -0.46
CA MET A 87 -10.97 11.19 -1.66
C MET A 87 -10.97 12.72 -1.60
N VAL A 88 -9.79 13.32 -1.77
CA VAL A 88 -9.67 14.77 -1.97
C VAL A 88 -9.72 15.05 -3.47
N ASP A 89 -10.85 15.55 -3.94
CA ASP A 89 -11.03 15.92 -5.34
C ASP A 89 -10.20 17.14 -5.73
N ASN A 90 -9.83 17.22 -7.00
CA ASN A 90 -9.16 18.38 -7.62
C ASN A 90 -7.89 18.84 -6.88
N LEU A 91 -7.10 17.90 -6.35
CA LEU A 91 -5.86 18.19 -5.61
C LEU A 91 -4.90 19.12 -6.37
N SER A 92 -4.82 19.02 -7.70
CA SER A 92 -3.99 19.90 -8.55
C SER A 92 -4.40 21.37 -8.52
N SER A 93 -5.65 21.68 -8.16
CA SER A 93 -6.17 23.04 -8.02
C SER A 93 -6.05 23.60 -6.59
N SER A 94 -5.68 22.74 -5.64
CA SER A 94 -5.57 23.05 -4.22
C SER A 94 -4.12 23.42 -3.89
N SER A 95 -3.79 24.71 -3.83
CA SER A 95 -2.44 25.14 -3.43
C SER A 95 -2.19 24.88 -1.95
N MET A 96 -0.97 24.44 -1.60
CA MET A 96 -0.51 24.30 -0.20
C MET A 96 -0.61 25.61 0.58
N ASP A 97 -0.55 26.77 -0.09
CA ASP A 97 -0.71 28.09 0.56
C ASP A 97 -2.08 28.32 1.20
N ARG A 98 -3.05 27.44 0.95
CA ARG A 98 -4.43 27.54 1.48
C ARG A 98 -4.70 26.57 2.64
N ILE A 99 -3.73 25.76 3.03
CA ILE A 99 -3.83 24.87 4.20
C ILE A 99 -3.20 25.63 5.39
N THR A 100 -4.01 26.39 6.11
CA THR A 100 -3.64 27.13 7.33
C THR A 100 -4.24 26.51 8.57
#